data_AF-A0A0R0HES0-F1
#
_entry.id   AF-A0A0R0HES0-F1
#
_cell.length_a   1.000
_cell.length_b   1.000
_cell.length_c   1.000
_cell.angle_alpha   90.00
_cell.angle_beta   90.00
_cell.angle_gamma   90.00
#
_symmetry.space_group_name_H-M   'P 1'
#
loop_
_entity.id
_entity.type
_entity.pdbx_description
1 polymer ?
#
loop_
_entity_poly.entity_id
_entity_poly.type
_entity_poly.pdbx_seq_one_letter_code
_entity_poly.pdbx_strand_id
1 'polypeptide(L)'
;MIGKHFLYPFHVDNFREPGRVEADFDRFPVKSMIRNIYTIFSRSEIPIAADDQEIMDLFDPSTPLPPWTSKVETGLSDVKVTVPALLIMGEKDYFLMFLGMEDYIRNGAVTNFVPDLETVYIPEGSHFVHEQIPEKVNQQIIEFLDKQSI
;
A
#
# COMPACT_ATOMS: atom_id res chain seq x y z
N MET A 1 1.92 2.81 -23.76
CA MET A 1 0.69 1.99 -23.67
C MET A 1 0.96 0.67 -22.91
N ILE A 2 1.69 0.69 -21.78
CA ILE A 2 2.21 -0.52 -21.11
C ILE A 2 1.57 -0.79 -19.72
N GLY A 3 0.77 0.13 -19.17
CA GLY A 3 0.22 -0.02 -17.80
C GLY A 3 -1.18 -0.65 -17.69
N LYS A 4 -2.05 -0.52 -18.70
CA LYS A 4 -3.48 -0.85 -18.54
C LYS A 4 -3.87 -2.31 -18.79
N HIS A 5 -3.03 -3.12 -19.44
CA HIS A 5 -3.40 -4.50 -19.79
C HIS A 5 -2.86 -5.58 -18.84
N PHE A 6 -1.80 -5.31 -18.09
CA PHE A 6 -1.18 -6.33 -17.23
C PHE A 6 -1.68 -6.30 -15.78
N LEU A 7 -1.88 -5.10 -15.22
CA LEU A 7 -2.35 -4.96 -13.83
C LEU A 7 -3.87 -5.02 -13.72
N TYR A 8 -4.60 -4.70 -14.78
CA TYR A 8 -6.06 -4.59 -14.71
C TYR A 8 -6.76 -5.93 -14.41
N PRO A 9 -6.42 -7.08 -15.04
CA PRO A 9 -7.00 -8.36 -14.65
C PRO A 9 -6.72 -8.69 -13.19
N PHE A 10 -5.44 -8.61 -12.79
CA PHE A 10 -5.01 -8.84 -11.40
C PHE A 10 -5.76 -7.95 -10.39
N HIS A 11 -5.90 -6.66 -10.70
CA HIS A 11 -6.59 -5.71 -9.85
C HIS A 11 -8.09 -6.03 -9.74
N VAL A 12 -8.74 -6.28 -10.88
CA VAL A 12 -10.16 -6.61 -10.94
C VAL A 12 -10.48 -7.88 -10.18
N ASP A 13 -9.66 -8.91 -10.32
CA ASP A 13 -9.93 -10.23 -9.74
C ASP A 13 -9.67 -10.25 -8.23
N ASN A 14 -8.69 -9.48 -7.72
CA ASN A 14 -8.27 -9.57 -6.32
C ASN A 14 -8.73 -8.41 -5.44
N PHE A 15 -8.90 -7.20 -5.97
CA PHE A 15 -9.02 -5.99 -5.15
C PHE A 15 -10.21 -5.08 -5.47
N ARG A 16 -10.97 -5.39 -6.51
CA ARG A 16 -12.13 -4.57 -6.91
C ARG A 16 -13.24 -4.58 -5.87
N GLU A 17 -13.46 -5.70 -5.20
CA GLU A 17 -14.50 -5.84 -4.17
C GLU A 17 -13.96 -5.39 -2.79
N PRO A 18 -14.42 -4.25 -2.23
CA PRO A 18 -13.94 -3.77 -0.94
C PRO A 18 -14.21 -4.79 0.17
N GLY A 19 -13.20 -5.07 1.00
CA GLY A 19 -13.31 -6.04 2.09
C GLY A 19 -12.93 -7.48 1.73
N ARG A 20 -12.86 -7.83 0.42
CA ARG A 20 -12.51 -9.20 -0.01
C ARG A 20 -11.07 -9.55 0.33
N VAL A 21 -10.14 -8.67 -0.05
CA VAL A 21 -8.71 -8.88 0.24
C VAL A 21 -8.41 -8.77 1.73
N GLU A 22 -9.09 -7.85 2.43
CA GLU A 22 -8.95 -7.69 3.88
C GLU A 22 -9.40 -8.97 4.61
N ALA A 23 -10.53 -9.56 4.19
CA ALA A 23 -10.99 -10.84 4.73
C ALA A 23 -10.02 -12.00 4.44
N ASP A 24 -9.37 -12.01 3.27
CA ASP A 24 -8.34 -13.00 2.95
C ASP A 24 -7.09 -12.83 3.81
N PHE A 25 -6.66 -11.59 4.03
CA PHE A 25 -5.51 -11.26 4.86
C PHE A 25 -5.75 -11.60 6.34
N ASP A 26 -6.95 -11.37 6.84
CA ASP A 26 -7.39 -11.69 8.21
C ASP A 26 -7.41 -13.19 8.52
N ARG A 27 -7.30 -14.07 7.51
CA ARG A 27 -7.12 -15.52 7.72
C ARG A 27 -5.81 -15.88 8.43
N PHE A 28 -4.83 -14.97 8.47
CA PHE A 28 -3.48 -15.24 8.98
C PHE A 28 -3.07 -14.26 10.09
N PRO A 29 -2.27 -14.70 11.10
CA PRO A 29 -1.64 -13.75 12.03
C PRO A 29 -0.81 -12.71 11.28
N VAL A 30 -0.86 -11.43 11.69
CA VAL A 30 -0.22 -10.29 11.00
C VAL A 30 1.22 -10.56 10.56
N LYS A 31 2.07 -11.16 11.43
CA LYS A 31 3.47 -11.48 11.06
C LYS A 31 3.57 -12.48 9.91
N SER A 32 2.70 -13.48 9.88
CA SER A 32 2.63 -14.47 8.79
C SER A 32 2.04 -13.86 7.53
N MET A 33 1.00 -13.04 7.67
CA MET A 33 0.39 -12.29 6.57
C MET A 33 1.43 -11.43 5.85
N ILE A 34 2.19 -10.60 6.58
CA ILE A 34 3.23 -9.74 6.02
C ILE A 34 4.32 -10.56 5.31
N ARG A 35 4.77 -11.66 5.91
CA ARG A 35 5.75 -12.57 5.28
C ARG A 35 5.21 -13.06 3.93
N ASN A 36 3.98 -13.55 3.90
CA ASN A 36 3.34 -14.08 2.71
C ASN A 36 3.25 -13.00 1.62
N ILE A 37 2.78 -11.79 1.96
CA ILE A 37 2.71 -10.66 1.02
C ILE A 37 4.10 -10.36 0.42
N TYR A 38 5.16 -10.24 1.24
CA TYR A 38 6.50 -10.03 0.68
C TYR A 38 6.95 -11.17 -0.24
N THR A 39 6.67 -12.43 0.10
CA THR A 39 7.05 -13.57 -0.75
C THR A 39 6.25 -13.69 -2.04
N ILE A 40 4.99 -13.23 -2.05
CA ILE A 40 4.10 -13.25 -3.22
C ILE A 40 4.46 -12.09 -4.15
N PHE A 41 4.54 -10.88 -3.63
CA PHE A 41 4.68 -9.65 -4.42
C PHE A 41 6.12 -9.26 -4.77
N SER A 42 7.13 -9.97 -4.25
CA SER A 42 8.54 -9.76 -4.63
C SER A 42 9.04 -10.73 -5.72
N ARG A 43 8.13 -11.53 -6.30
CA ARG A 43 8.44 -12.40 -7.44
C ARG A 43 8.51 -11.59 -8.73
N SER A 44 9.11 -12.16 -9.78
CA SER A 44 9.17 -11.54 -11.11
C SER A 44 7.84 -11.62 -11.87
N GLU A 45 6.95 -12.52 -11.47
CA GLU A 45 5.65 -12.77 -12.10
C GLU A 45 4.53 -12.14 -11.28
N ILE A 46 3.49 -11.65 -11.97
CA ILE A 46 2.29 -11.14 -11.32
C ILE A 46 1.57 -12.32 -10.67
N PRO A 47 1.26 -12.27 -9.37
CA PRO A 47 0.53 -13.36 -8.72
C PRO A 47 -0.91 -13.38 -9.23
N ILE A 48 -1.35 -14.45 -9.89
CA ILE A 48 -2.74 -14.58 -10.38
C ILE A 48 -3.33 -15.82 -9.69
N ALA A 49 -4.35 -15.61 -8.86
CA ALA A 49 -5.11 -16.69 -8.25
C ALA A 49 -6.08 -17.30 -9.27
N ALA A 50 -6.31 -18.60 -9.17
CA ALA A 50 -7.40 -19.23 -9.92
C ALA A 50 -8.77 -18.79 -9.36
N ASP A 51 -9.85 -18.99 -10.13
CA ASP A 51 -11.22 -18.58 -9.75
C ASP A 51 -11.68 -19.15 -8.39
N ASP A 52 -11.08 -20.26 -7.93
CA ASP A 52 -11.37 -20.93 -6.66
C ASP A 52 -10.33 -20.67 -5.55
N GLN A 53 -9.40 -19.72 -5.78
CA GLN A 53 -8.32 -19.39 -4.85
C GLN A 53 -8.34 -17.92 -4.45
N GLU A 54 -7.80 -17.64 -3.27
CA GLU A 54 -7.46 -16.29 -2.84
C GLU A 54 -5.97 -15.98 -3.02
N ILE A 55 -5.60 -14.70 -2.96
CA ILE A 55 -4.21 -14.27 -3.13
C ILE A 55 -3.29 -14.89 -2.08
N MET A 56 -3.77 -15.05 -0.85
CA MET A 56 -3.02 -15.66 0.24
C MET A 56 -2.90 -17.18 0.11
N ASP A 57 -3.57 -17.83 -0.85
CA ASP A 57 -3.37 -19.25 -1.15
C ASP A 57 -2.16 -19.48 -2.08
N LEU A 58 -1.63 -18.43 -2.70
CA LEU A 58 -0.45 -18.49 -3.58
C LEU A 58 0.89 -18.50 -2.83
N PHE A 59 0.86 -18.32 -1.50
CA PHE A 59 2.07 -18.31 -0.69
C PHE A 59 2.75 -19.68 -0.74
N ASP A 60 4.08 -19.68 -0.76
CA ASP A 60 4.87 -20.89 -0.64
C ASP A 60 5.81 -20.73 0.57
N PRO A 61 5.63 -21.54 1.64
CA PRO A 61 6.44 -21.41 2.86
C PRO A 61 7.93 -21.67 2.62
N SER A 62 8.30 -22.34 1.52
CA SER A 62 9.69 -22.56 1.12
C SER A 62 10.35 -21.35 0.47
N THR A 63 9.56 -20.36 0.03
CA THR A 63 10.08 -19.12 -0.56
C THR A 63 10.82 -18.29 0.53
N PRO A 64 12.12 -17.98 0.33
CA PRO A 64 12.83 -17.12 1.25
C PRO A 64 12.28 -15.69 1.17
N LEU A 65 12.34 -14.97 2.29
CA LEU A 65 12.02 -13.55 2.27
C LEU A 65 13.03 -12.81 1.37
N PRO A 66 12.60 -11.72 0.70
CA PRO A 66 13.51 -10.91 -0.09
C PRO A 66 14.71 -10.44 0.76
N PRO A 67 15.94 -10.42 0.21
CA PRO A 67 17.14 -10.11 1.01
C PRO A 67 17.07 -8.76 1.75
N TRP A 68 16.38 -7.78 1.17
CA TRP A 68 16.21 -6.43 1.72
C TRP A 68 15.24 -6.35 2.91
N THR A 69 14.53 -7.43 3.24
CA THR A 69 13.71 -7.51 4.47
C THR A 69 14.54 -7.76 5.72
N SER A 70 15.76 -8.28 5.57
CA SER A 70 16.75 -8.20 6.64
C SER A 70 17.15 -6.74 6.83
N LYS A 71 17.41 -6.31 8.08
CA LYS A 71 17.69 -4.91 8.43
C LYS A 71 18.92 -4.41 7.66
N VAL A 72 18.71 -3.89 6.46
CA VAL A 72 19.67 -3.09 5.73
C VAL A 72 19.60 -1.72 6.36
N GLU A 73 20.63 -1.36 7.12
CA GLU A 73 20.88 0.04 7.41
C GLU A 73 21.12 0.72 6.07
N THR A 74 20.08 1.37 5.52
CA THR A 74 20.14 1.97 4.18
C THR A 74 21.13 3.14 4.11
N GLY A 75 21.76 3.53 5.23
CA GLY A 75 22.63 4.71 5.32
C GLY A 75 21.89 6.03 5.07
N LEU A 76 20.56 5.99 4.95
CA LEU A 76 19.71 7.13 4.59
C LEU A 76 19.20 7.91 5.80
N SER A 77 19.85 7.83 6.96
CA SER A 77 19.32 8.45 8.20
C SER A 77 19.08 9.95 8.08
N ASP A 78 19.76 10.62 7.14
CA ASP A 78 19.74 12.08 7.00
C ASP A 78 19.10 12.56 5.69
N VAL A 79 18.62 11.65 4.83
CA VAL A 79 18.02 12.03 3.54
C VAL A 79 16.56 12.43 3.75
N LYS A 80 16.26 13.71 3.48
CA LYS A 80 14.90 14.25 3.56
C LYS A 80 14.33 14.53 2.19
N VAL A 81 13.05 14.23 2.00
CA VAL A 81 12.24 14.72 0.89
C VAL A 81 11.79 16.14 1.26
N THR A 82 12.37 17.15 0.61
CA THR A 82 12.14 18.56 0.95
C THR A 82 11.07 19.23 0.08
N VAL A 83 10.51 18.52 -0.91
CA VAL A 83 9.38 19.02 -1.70
C VAL A 83 8.09 18.83 -0.90
N PRO A 84 7.09 19.73 -1.06
CA PRO A 84 5.75 19.52 -0.53
C PRO A 84 5.19 18.18 -1.01
N ALA A 85 4.61 17.40 -0.11
CA ALA A 85 4.08 16.08 -0.41
C ALA A 85 2.67 15.92 0.16
N LEU A 86 1.84 15.15 -0.55
CA LEU A 86 0.51 14.76 -0.12
C LEU A 86 0.40 13.23 -0.05
N LEU A 87 0.06 12.71 1.12
CA LEU A 87 -0.32 11.32 1.32
C LEU A 87 -1.84 11.23 1.49
N ILE A 88 -2.51 10.57 0.55
CA ILE A 88 -3.94 10.24 0.66
C ILE A 88 -4.04 8.74 0.93
N MET A 89 -4.76 8.36 1.98
CA MET A 89 -4.90 6.96 2.39
C MET A 89 -6.33 6.66 2.86
N GLY A 90 -6.83 5.48 2.51
CA GLY A 90 -8.06 4.95 3.09
C GLY A 90 -7.85 4.47 4.53
N GLU A 91 -8.77 4.73 5.45
CA GLU A 91 -8.63 4.22 6.82
C GLU A 91 -8.73 2.71 6.93
N LYS A 92 -9.25 2.04 5.91
CA LYS A 92 -9.33 0.58 5.80
C LYS A 92 -8.19 -0.02 4.96
N ASP A 93 -7.19 0.78 4.59
CA ASP A 93 -6.04 0.29 3.83
C ASP A 93 -5.25 -0.73 4.67
N TYR A 94 -5.18 -1.98 4.20
CA TYR A 94 -4.42 -3.04 4.85
C TYR A 94 -2.92 -2.72 4.99
N PHE A 95 -2.39 -1.74 4.25
CA PHE A 95 -1.03 -1.25 4.44
C PHE A 95 -0.79 -0.76 5.88
N LEU A 96 -1.81 -0.21 6.53
CA LEU A 96 -1.74 0.21 7.94
C LEU A 96 -1.41 -0.95 8.89
N MET A 97 -1.77 -2.19 8.53
CA MET A 97 -1.45 -3.40 9.31
C MET A 97 0.03 -3.81 9.22
N PHE A 98 0.80 -3.23 8.31
CA PHE A 98 2.22 -3.55 8.17
C PHE A 98 3.01 -2.99 9.35
N LEU A 99 3.90 -3.81 9.92
CA LEU A 99 4.85 -3.53 11.01
C LEU A 99 4.99 -2.05 11.45
N GLY A 100 4.07 -1.57 12.29
CA GLY A 100 4.11 -0.23 12.88
C GLY A 100 3.89 0.93 11.90
N MET A 101 3.45 0.67 10.67
CA MET A 101 3.19 1.67 9.63
C MET A 101 2.06 2.61 10.03
N GLU A 102 1.00 2.10 10.64
CA GLU A 102 -0.06 2.96 11.18
C GLU A 102 0.51 3.97 12.18
N ASP A 103 1.26 3.51 13.19
CA ASP A 103 1.91 4.38 14.18
C ASP A 103 2.93 5.32 13.52
N TYR A 104 3.71 4.82 12.56
CA TYR A 104 4.73 5.60 11.86
C TYR A 104 4.14 6.79 11.09
N ILE A 105 2.96 6.61 10.48
CA ILE A 105 2.27 7.66 9.74
C ILE A 105 1.46 8.54 10.72
N ARG A 106 0.58 7.93 11.53
CA ARG A 106 -0.37 8.67 12.38
C ARG A 106 0.30 9.49 13.48
N ASN A 107 1.41 9.01 14.05
CA ASN A 107 2.15 9.76 15.07
C ASN A 107 3.12 10.79 14.45
N GLY A 108 3.12 10.95 13.13
CA GLY A 108 3.97 11.90 12.42
C GLY A 108 5.43 11.50 12.33
N ALA A 109 5.83 10.27 12.68
CA ALA A 109 7.23 9.84 12.60
C ALA A 109 7.77 9.91 11.15
N VAL A 110 6.89 9.74 10.16
CA VAL A 110 7.18 9.95 8.73
C VAL A 110 7.68 11.36 8.40
N THR A 111 7.28 12.39 9.15
CA THR A 111 7.67 13.78 8.85
C THR A 111 9.12 14.08 9.19
N ASN A 112 9.80 13.20 9.94
CA ASN A 112 11.24 13.26 10.12
C ASN A 112 11.99 13.16 8.77
N PHE A 113 11.42 12.42 7.81
CA PHE A 113 11.95 12.23 6.46
C PHE A 113 11.25 13.10 5.42
N VAL A 114 9.97 13.47 5.64
CA VAL A 114 9.18 14.33 4.75
C VAL A 114 8.59 15.49 5.56
N PRO A 115 9.36 16.56 5.83
CA PRO A 115 8.94 17.61 6.75
C PRO A 115 7.68 18.37 6.33
N ASP A 116 7.44 18.47 5.02
CA ASP A 116 6.30 19.17 4.42
C ASP A 116 5.29 18.17 3.84
N LEU A 117 4.80 17.27 4.70
CA LEU A 117 3.82 16.24 4.36
C LEU A 117 2.42 16.62 4.85
N GLU A 118 1.48 16.79 3.92
CA GLU A 118 0.05 16.78 4.20
C GLU A 118 -0.46 15.33 4.17
N THR A 119 -1.21 14.89 5.19
CA THR A 119 -1.82 13.56 5.22
C THR A 119 -3.33 13.67 5.30
N VAL A 120 -4.03 12.97 4.40
CA VAL A 120 -5.49 12.92 4.34
C VAL A 120 -5.95 11.48 4.50
N TYR A 121 -6.78 11.23 5.50
CA TYR A 121 -7.43 9.95 5.73
C TYR A 121 -8.87 10.00 5.19
N ILE A 122 -9.25 9.00 4.40
CA ILE A 122 -10.61 8.83 3.91
C ILE A 122 -11.26 7.64 4.64
N PRO A 123 -12.21 7.86 5.57
CA PRO A 123 -12.74 6.82 6.47
C PRO A 123 -13.27 5.56 5.78
N GLU A 124 -13.91 5.73 4.64
CA GLU A 124 -14.51 4.64 3.87
C GLU A 124 -13.59 4.04 2.80
N GLY A 125 -12.41 4.65 2.59
CA GLY A 125 -11.42 4.18 1.61
C GLY A 125 -10.60 2.99 2.11
N SER A 126 -10.15 2.16 1.19
CA SER A 126 -9.17 1.07 1.40
C SER A 126 -7.89 1.32 0.57
N HIS A 127 -7.14 0.26 0.23
CA HIS A 127 -5.89 0.35 -0.54
C HIS A 127 -6.04 1.06 -1.89
N PHE A 128 -7.19 0.91 -2.56
CA PHE A 128 -7.48 1.52 -3.86
C PHE A 128 -8.42 2.73 -3.74
N VAL A 129 -8.19 3.57 -2.74
CA VAL A 129 -9.03 4.75 -2.42
C VAL A 129 -9.30 5.66 -3.63
N HIS A 130 -8.33 5.78 -4.55
CA HIS A 130 -8.44 6.59 -5.76
C HIS A 130 -9.40 6.01 -6.82
N GLU A 131 -9.64 4.69 -6.79
CA GLU A 131 -10.64 4.04 -7.64
C GLU A 131 -12.02 3.97 -6.96
N GLN A 132 -12.02 3.84 -5.62
CA GLN A 132 -13.25 3.74 -4.82
C GLN A 132 -13.97 5.08 -4.66
N ILE A 133 -13.22 6.17 -4.52
CA ILE A 133 -13.74 7.50 -4.18
C ILE A 133 -13.01 8.56 -5.02
N PRO A 134 -13.06 8.46 -6.37
CA PRO A 134 -12.24 9.27 -7.25
C PRO A 134 -12.53 10.77 -7.10
N GLU A 135 -13.78 11.17 -6.84
CA GLU A 135 -14.14 12.58 -6.68
C GLU A 135 -13.43 13.21 -5.48
N LYS A 136 -13.39 12.50 -4.34
CA LYS A 136 -12.74 13.01 -3.13
C LYS A 136 -11.23 13.06 -3.30
N VAL A 137 -10.64 12.02 -3.87
CA VAL A 137 -9.20 11.98 -4.15
C VAL A 137 -8.79 13.09 -5.12
N ASN A 138 -9.53 13.26 -6.22
CA ASN A 138 -9.29 14.32 -7.19
C ASN A 138 -9.40 15.71 -6.55
N GLN A 139 -10.40 15.94 -5.68
CA GLN A 139 -10.54 17.18 -4.94
C GLN A 139 -9.29 17.48 -4.09
N GLN A 140 -8.80 16.50 -3.33
CA GLN A 140 -7.60 16.68 -2.50
C GLN A 140 -6.34 16.99 -3.34
N ILE A 141 -6.19 16.32 -4.48
CA ILE A 141 -5.08 16.58 -5.41
C ILE A 141 -5.13 18.02 -5.94
N ILE A 142 -6.30 18.47 -6.42
CA ILE A 142 -6.48 19.82 -6.96
C ILE A 142 -6.22 20.86 -5.87
N GLU A 143 -6.84 20.72 -4.70
CA GLU A 143 -6.64 21.62 -3.55
C GLU A 143 -5.17 21.72 -3.13
N PHE A 144 -4.44 20.59 -3.13
CA PHE A 144 -3.02 20.58 -2.82
C PHE A 144 -2.19 21.30 -3.88
N LEU A 145 -2.44 21.05 -5.17
CA LEU A 145 -1.73 21.70 -6.27
C LEU A 145 -1.99 23.22 -6.35
N ASP A 146 -3.21 23.66 -6.05
CA ASP A 146 -3.57 25.07 -5.98
C ASP A 146 -2.78 25.79 -4.88
N LYS A 147 -2.52 25.15 -3.73
CA LYS A 147 -1.66 25.70 -2.66
C LYS A 147 -0.20 25.86 -3.08
N GLN A 148 0.28 25.04 -4.03
CA GLN A 148 1.67 25.10 -4.51
C GLN A 148 1.87 26.12 -5.63
N SER A 149 0.78 26.56 -6.26
CA SER A 149 0.82 27.51 -7.38
C SER A 149 0.94 28.93 -6.84
N ILE A 150 2.18 29.44 -6.81
CA ILE A 150 2.52 30.87 -6.62
C ILE A 150 2.32 31.62 -7.93
#